data_AF-A0A0F2LNQ7-F1
#
_entry.id   AF-A0A0F2LNQ7-F1
#
_cell.length_a   1.000
_cell.length_b   1.000
_cell.length_c   1.000
_cell.angle_alpha   90.00
_cell.angle_beta   90.00
_cell.angle_gamma   90.00
#
_symmetry.space_group_name_H-M   'P 1'
#
loop_
_entity.id
_entity.type
_entity.pdbx_description
1 polymer ?
#
loop_
_entity_poly.entity_id
_entity_poly.type
_entity_poly.pdbx_seq_one_letter_code
_entity_poly.pdbx_strand_id
1 'polypeptide(L)' 'MRQKFLCLVCGRSFYEGQGVVITIADRKLEFHSKACAYKFFKNVLENADKDCISSAVKDVYKKFSESLEKRKIEKKI' A
#
# COMPACT_ATOMS: atom_id res chain seq x y z
N MET A 1 -15.84 17.20 15.19
CA MET A 1 -15.76 17.19 13.72
C MET A 1 -14.77 16.10 13.31
N ARG A 2 -15.06 15.31 12.27
CA ARG A 2 -14.06 14.35 11.72
C ARG A 2 -13.01 15.11 10.92
N GLN A 3 -11.75 14.69 11.00
CA GLN A 3 -10.68 15.31 10.22
C GLN A 3 -10.97 15.16 8.71
N LYS A 4 -10.72 16.23 7.94
CA LYS A 4 -10.90 16.25 6.49
C LYS A 4 -9.52 16.19 5.82
N PHE A 5 -9.42 15.36 4.79
CA PHE A 5 -8.20 15.11 4.03
C PHE A 5 -8.39 15.44 2.55
N LEU A 6 -7.28 15.61 1.84
CA LEU A 6 -7.25 15.82 0.40
C LEU A 6 -6.44 14.70 -0.26
N CYS A 7 -7.05 14.02 -1.23
CA CYS A 7 -6.35 12.94 -1.91
C CYS A 7 -5.18 13.48 -2.75
N LEU A 8 -3.96 13.02 -2.47
CA LEU A 8 -2.75 13.41 -3.20
C LEU A 8 -2.81 13.09 -4.71
N VAL A 9 -3.59 12.09 -5.11
CA VAL A 9 -3.60 11.56 -6.48
C VAL A 9 -4.66 12.21 -7.38
N CYS A 10 -5.81 12.58 -6.83
CA CYS A 10 -6.93 13.10 -7.62
C CYS A 10 -7.57 14.38 -7.07
N GLY A 11 -7.08 14.92 -5.96
CA GLY A 11 -7.62 16.14 -5.35
C GLY A 11 -9.00 15.98 -4.70
N ARG A 12 -9.59 14.78 -4.67
CA ARG A 12 -10.88 14.56 -4.01
C ARG A 12 -10.75 14.69 -2.48
N SER A 13 -11.64 15.47 -1.87
CA SER A 13 -11.77 15.52 -0.41
C SER A 13 -12.42 14.27 0.16
N PHE A 14 -11.98 13.84 1.35
CA PHE A 14 -12.56 12.72 2.09
C PHE A 14 -12.40 12.93 3.60
N TYR A 15 -13.10 12.15 4.43
CA TYR A 15 -13.02 12.25 5.89
C TYR A 15 -12.22 11.11 6.50
N GLU A 16 -11.76 11.32 7.72
CA GLU A 16 -11.16 10.28 8.55
C GLU A 16 -12.04 9.02 8.67
N GLY A 17 -11.39 7.86 8.61
CA GLY A 17 -12.02 6.55 8.48
C GLY A 17 -12.46 6.20 7.05
N GLN A 18 -12.37 7.14 6.10
CA GLN A 18 -12.54 6.90 4.68
C GLN A 18 -11.17 6.88 3.99
N GLY A 19 -11.00 6.04 2.98
CA GLY A 19 -9.76 5.99 2.20
C GLY A 19 -8.60 5.26 2.89
N VAL A 20 -7.38 5.67 2.56
CA VAL A 20 -6.12 5.11 3.02
C VAL A 20 -5.20 6.27 3.42
N VAL A 21 -4.78 6.30 4.68
CA VAL A 21 -3.78 7.25 5.19
C VAL A 21 -2.62 6.44 5.72
N ILE A 22 -1.41 6.72 5.23
CA ILE A 22 -0.20 5.96 5.58
C ILE A 22 1.00 6.91 5.66
N THR A 23 1.87 6.67 6.64
CA THR A 23 3.12 7.43 6.80
C THR A 23 4.28 6.56 6.36
N ILE A 24 5.03 7.00 5.35
CA ILE A 24 6.23 6.31 4.83
C ILE A 24 7.31 7.36 4.59
N ALA A 25 8.55 7.05 5.00
CA ALA A 25 9.70 7.94 4.83
C ALA A 25 9.40 9.38 5.30
N ASP A 26 8.84 9.49 6.52
CA ASP A 26 8.44 10.74 7.17
C ASP A 26 7.42 11.60 6.39
N ARG A 27 6.77 11.02 5.38
CA ARG A 27 5.71 11.66 4.61
C ARG A 27 4.37 11.03 4.93
N LYS A 28 3.42 11.88 5.32
CA LYS A 28 2.01 11.49 5.45
C LYS A 28 1.36 11.49 4.07
N LEU A 29 0.91 10.32 3.62
CA LEU A 29 0.28 10.12 2.32
C LEU A 29 -1.21 9.85 2.51
N GLU A 30 -2.04 10.62 1.81
CA GLU A 30 -3.50 10.65 1.98
C GLU A 30 -4.21 10.27 0.67
N PHE A 31 -4.99 9.19 0.67
CA PHE A 31 -5.68 8.68 -0.51
C PHE A 31 -7.16 8.47 -0.22
N HIS A 32 -8.06 9.00 -1.06
CA HIS A 32 -9.50 8.79 -0.84
C HIS A 32 -9.96 7.34 -1.11
N SER A 33 -9.15 6.53 -1.79
CA SER A 33 -9.48 5.15 -2.17
C SER A 33 -8.23 4.28 -2.32
N LYS A 34 -8.43 2.95 -2.25
CA LYS A 34 -7.39 1.95 -2.52
C LYS A 34 -6.80 2.08 -3.93
N ALA A 35 -7.62 2.46 -4.91
CA ALA A 35 -7.18 2.66 -6.29
C ALA A 35 -6.19 3.83 -6.41
N CYS A 36 -6.43 4.94 -5.69
CA CYS A 36 -5.49 6.06 -5.64
C CYS A 36 -4.18 5.66 -4.94
N ALA A 37 -4.25 4.96 -3.82
CA ALA A 37 -3.07 4.45 -3.14
C ALA A 37 -2.25 3.54 -4.07
N TYR A 38 -2.89 2.58 -4.74
CA TYR A 38 -2.24 1.69 -5.70
C TYR A 38 -1.57 2.45 -6.84
N LYS A 39 -2.27 3.42 -7.47
CA LYS A 39 -1.70 4.23 -8.56
C LYS A 39 -0.42 4.94 -8.11
N PHE A 40 -0.43 5.52 -6.91
CA PHE A 40 0.74 6.19 -6.35
C PHE A 40 1.90 5.22 -6.09
N PHE A 41 1.65 4.13 -5.34
CA PHE A 41 2.71 3.17 -5.01
C PHE A 41 3.26 2.44 -6.23
N LYS A 42 2.43 2.16 -7.23
CA LYS A 42 2.90 1.63 -8.50
C LYS A 42 3.91 2.58 -9.15
N ASN A 43 3.59 3.88 -9.24
CA ASN A 43 4.54 4.87 -9.77
C ASN A 43 5.81 4.95 -8.93
N VAL A 44 5.73 4.90 -7.60
CA VAL A 44 6.91 4.87 -6.73
C VAL A 44 7.79 3.66 -7.05
N LEU A 45 7.20 2.46 -7.14
CA LEU A 45 7.94 1.23 -7.41
C LEU A 45 8.54 1.19 -8.82
N GLU A 46 7.84 1.73 -9.82
CA GLU A 46 8.33 1.81 -11.21
C GLU A 46 9.46 2.82 -11.39
N ASN A 47 9.56 3.82 -10.52
CA ASN A 47 10.61 4.85 -10.56
C ASN A 47 11.69 4.68 -9.49
N ALA A 48 11.59 3.67 -8.63
CA ALA A 48 12.59 3.38 -7.61
C ALA A 48 13.80 2.67 -8.21
N ASP A 49 14.99 2.97 -7.67
CA ASP A 49 16.18 2.18 -7.96
C ASP A 49 15.95 0.73 -7.49
N LYS A 50 16.26 -0.22 -8.38
CA LYS A 50 16.11 -1.66 -8.14
C LYS A 50 16.84 -2.08 -6.86
N ASP A 51 18.04 -1.55 -6.63
CA ASP A 51 18.86 -1.96 -5.50
C ASP A 51 18.26 -1.48 -4.17
N CYS A 52 17.55 -0.35 -4.17
CA CYS A 52 16.86 0.17 -2.99
C CYS A 52 15.66 -0.67 -2.53
N ILE A 53 14.98 -1.38 -3.45
CA ILE A 53 13.75 -2.12 -3.14
C ILE A 53 13.91 -3.65 -3.16
N SER A 54 15.01 -4.16 -3.70
CA SER A 54 15.20 -5.60 -3.96
C SER A 54 15.02 -6.49 -2.72
N SER A 55 15.65 -6.14 -1.60
CA SER A 55 15.60 -6.90 -0.35
C SER A 55 14.18 -6.89 0.24
N ALA A 56 13.57 -5.70 0.35
CA ALA A 56 12.20 -5.54 0.85
C ALA A 56 11.20 -6.33 0.01
N VAL A 57 11.31 -6.29 -1.32
CA VAL A 57 10.44 -7.06 -2.23
C VAL A 57 10.61 -8.56 -1.99
N LYS A 58 11.85 -9.06 -1.88
CA LYS A 58 12.13 -10.48 -1.63
C LYS A 58 11.49 -10.96 -0.33
N ASP A 59 11.65 -10.21 0.75
CA ASP A 59 11.14 -10.59 2.07
C ASP A 59 9.61 -10.57 2.13
N VAL A 60 8.99 -9.52 1.58
CA VAL A 60 7.54 -9.41 1.49
C VAL A 60 6.97 -10.53 0.61
N TYR A 61 7.57 -10.78 -0.55
CA TYR A 61 7.14 -11.86 -1.46
C TYR A 61 7.17 -13.22 -0.75
N LYS A 62 8.28 -13.55 -0.08
CA LYS A 62 8.42 -14.80 0.67
C LYS A 62 7.31 -14.94 1.71
N LYS A 63 7.07 -13.92 2.54
CA LYS A 63 6.03 -13.92 3.56
C LYS A 63 4.63 -14.20 2.99
N PHE A 64 4.26 -13.56 1.88
CA PHE A 64 2.96 -13.75 1.24
C PHE A 64 2.85 -15.13 0.59
N SER A 65 3.91 -15.63 -0.05
CA SER A 65 3.93 -16.96 -0.66
C SER A 65 3.77 -18.07 0.38
N GLU A 66 4.50 -18.01 1.50
CA GLU A 66 4.39 -18.99 2.60
C GLU A 66 2.99 -18.97 3.23
N SER A 67 2.44 -17.77 3.43
CA SER A 67 1.07 -17.60 3.95
C SER A 67 0.02 -18.20 3.01
N LEU A 68 0.24 -18.11 1.70
CA LEU A 68 -0.65 -18.69 0.70
C LEU A 68 -0.56 -20.23 0.71
N GLU A 69 0.64 -20.80 0.81
CA GLU A 69 0.82 -22.25 0.88
C GLU A 69 0.18 -22.86 2.13
N LYS A 70 0.34 -22.23 3.30
CA LYS A 70 -0.34 -22.68 4.54
C LYS A 70 -1.86 -22.73 4.38
N ARG A 71 -2.47 -21.70 3.79
CA ARG A 71 -3.92 -21.66 3.51
C ARG A 71 -4.38 -22.74 2.53
N LYS A 72 -3.52 -23.17 1.59
CA LYS A 72 -3.85 -24.26 0.66
C LYS A 72 -3.84 -25.62 1.36
N ILE A 73 -2.90 -25.83 2.29
CA ILE A 73 -2.81 -27.06 3.08
C ILE A 73 -4.02 -27.15 4.04
N GLU A 74 -4.34 -26.05 4.74
CA GLU A 74 -5.49 -25.97 5.66
C GLU A 74 -6.85 -26.19 4.98
N LYS A 75 -6.98 -25.87 3.68
CA LYS A 75 -8.21 -26.10 2.89
C LYS A 75 -8.29 -27.49 2.26
N LYS A 76 -7.20 -28.26 2.28
CA LYS A 76 -7.13 -29.62 1.72
C LYS A 76 -7.33 -30.71 2.79
N ILE A 77 -7.56 -30.30 4.04
CA ILE A 77 -7.97 -31.13 5.18
C ILE A 77 -9.42 -30.76 5.48
#